data_AF-A0A2X1JHN5-F1
#
_entry.id   AF-A0A2X1JHN5-F1
#
_cell.length_a   1.000
_cell.length_b   1.000
_cell.length_c   1.000
_cell.angle_alpha   90.00
_cell.angle_beta   90.00
_cell.angle_gamma   90.00
#
_symmetry.space_group_name_H-M   'P 1'
#
loop_
_entity.id
_entity.type
_entity.pdbx_description
1 polymer ?
#
loop_
_entity_poly.entity_id
_entity_poly.type
_entity_poly.pdbx_seq_one_letter_code
_entity_poly.pdbx_strand_id
1 'polypeptide(L)'
;MRMESFEREFIEQTGVKLVVGKGGMGPLTEEGCQKFKALHVIFPAGCAVLAATQVEEIEEVHWTELGMPESLWVCRVKEFGPLIVSIDTHGNNLIAENKKLFAERRDPIVEEICEHVHYIK
;
A
#
# COMPACT_ATOMS: atom_id res chain seq x y z
N MET A 1 -0.15 7.69 3.83
CA MET A 1 -1.51 7.31 3.39
C MET A 1 -2.11 8.51 2.69
N ARG A 2 -2.07 8.54 1.33
CA ARG A 2 -2.59 9.67 0.56
C ARG A 2 -4.02 9.44 0.07
N MET A 3 -4.34 8.21 -0.32
CA MET A 3 -5.65 7.85 -0.89
C MET A 3 -6.67 7.37 0.15
N GLU A 4 -6.29 7.27 1.42
CA GLU A 4 -7.13 6.70 2.49
C GLU A 4 -8.51 7.35 2.61
N SER A 5 -8.60 8.67 2.41
CA SER A 5 -9.87 9.39 2.47
C SER A 5 -10.83 9.07 1.32
N PHE A 6 -10.34 8.45 0.24
CA PHE A 6 -11.10 8.22 -0.99
C PHE A 6 -11.30 6.74 -1.31
N GLU A 7 -10.40 5.88 -0.83
CA GLU A 7 -10.29 4.48 -1.29
C GLU A 7 -11.58 3.68 -1.10
N ARG A 8 -12.28 3.86 0.03
CA ARG A 8 -13.54 3.15 0.31
C ARG A 8 -14.60 3.43 -0.75
N GLU A 9 -14.80 4.72 -1.06
CA GLU A 9 -15.77 5.18 -2.05
C GLU A 9 -15.33 4.80 -3.46
N PHE A 10 -14.03 4.88 -3.75
CA PHE A 10 -13.46 4.45 -5.03
C PHE A 10 -13.72 2.96 -5.28
N ILE A 11 -13.51 2.10 -4.29
CA ILE A 11 -13.82 0.66 -4.38
C ILE A 11 -15.31 0.43 -4.64
N GLU A 12 -16.18 1.14 -3.91
CA GLU A 12 -17.64 1.05 -4.07
C GLU A 12 -18.09 1.42 -5.49
N GLN A 13 -17.58 2.51 -6.04
CA GLN A 13 -18.02 3.04 -7.33
C GLN A 13 -17.42 2.29 -8.52
N THR A 14 -16.17 1.86 -8.43
CA THR A 14 -15.45 1.22 -9.56
C THR A 14 -15.55 -0.29 -9.57
N GLY A 15 -15.81 -0.90 -8.41
CA GLY A 15 -15.82 -2.36 -8.26
C GLY A 15 -14.42 -3.01 -8.30
N VAL A 16 -13.34 -2.22 -8.24
CA VAL A 16 -11.96 -2.72 -8.23
C VAL A 16 -11.75 -3.77 -7.14
N LYS A 17 -11.00 -4.83 -7.45
CA LYS A 17 -10.78 -5.98 -6.55
C LYS A 17 -9.38 -6.04 -5.95
N LEU A 18 -8.45 -5.30 -6.53
CA LEU A 18 -7.06 -5.27 -6.10
C LEU A 18 -6.54 -3.83 -6.16
N VAL A 19 -6.10 -3.32 -5.02
CA VAL A 19 -5.45 -2.02 -4.90
C VAL A 19 -3.98 -2.28 -4.58
N VAL A 20 -3.09 -1.87 -5.48
CA VAL A 20 -1.64 -2.06 -5.33
C VAL A 20 -1.00 -0.76 -4.88
N GLY A 21 -0.25 -0.81 -3.79
CA GLY A 21 0.41 0.36 -3.24
C GLY A 21 1.72 0.05 -2.53
N LYS A 22 2.17 1.01 -1.74
CA LYS A 22 3.30 0.85 -0.81
C LYS A 22 2.91 1.36 0.57
N GLY A 23 3.46 0.72 1.60
CA GLY A 23 3.08 1.00 2.99
C GLY A 23 1.70 0.44 3.33
N GLY A 24 1.08 0.93 4.39
CA GLY A 24 -0.27 0.53 4.78
C GLY A 24 -1.33 1.56 4.42
N MET A 25 -2.58 1.11 4.45
CA MET A 25 -3.78 1.95 4.46
C MET A 25 -4.49 1.81 5.81
N GLY A 26 -5.47 2.65 6.05
CA GLY A 26 -6.16 2.78 7.33
C GLY A 26 -7.57 2.16 7.35
N PRO A 27 -8.36 2.49 8.38
CA PRO A 27 -9.66 1.86 8.62
C PRO A 27 -10.71 2.05 7.53
N LEU A 28 -10.67 3.14 6.74
CA LEU A 28 -11.63 3.34 5.64
C LEU A 28 -11.36 2.35 4.52
N THR A 29 -10.08 2.15 4.19
CA THR A 29 -9.69 1.14 3.20
C THR A 29 -9.97 -0.27 3.69
N GLU A 30 -9.76 -0.55 4.98
CA GLU A 30 -10.16 -1.82 5.61
C GLU A 30 -11.66 -2.11 5.44
N GLU A 31 -12.50 -1.14 5.77
CA GLU A 31 -13.95 -1.24 5.59
C GLU A 31 -14.30 -1.51 4.12
N GLY A 32 -13.68 -0.77 3.20
CA GLY A 32 -13.88 -0.94 1.76
C GLY A 32 -13.50 -2.34 1.28
N CYS A 33 -12.33 -2.84 1.68
CA CYS A 33 -11.84 -4.18 1.37
C CYS A 33 -12.80 -5.27 1.89
N GLN A 34 -13.24 -5.15 3.15
CA GLN A 34 -14.13 -6.11 3.79
C GLN A 34 -15.53 -6.13 3.16
N LYS A 35 -16.12 -4.95 2.94
CA LYS A 35 -17.49 -4.78 2.44
C LYS A 35 -17.62 -5.15 0.96
N PHE A 36 -16.68 -4.73 0.13
CA PHE A 36 -16.76 -4.88 -1.34
C PHE A 36 -15.88 -5.99 -1.90
N LYS A 37 -15.24 -6.78 -1.02
CA LYS A 37 -14.38 -7.92 -1.37
C LYS A 37 -13.22 -7.51 -2.27
N ALA A 38 -12.52 -6.46 -1.86
CA ALA A 38 -11.27 -6.02 -2.47
C ALA A 38 -10.08 -6.33 -1.55
N LEU A 39 -8.88 -6.37 -2.12
CA LEU A 39 -7.63 -6.55 -1.39
C LEU A 39 -6.75 -5.31 -1.55
N HIS A 40 -6.09 -4.87 -0.48
CA HIS A 40 -4.95 -3.98 -0.58
C HIS A 40 -3.65 -4.79 -0.47
N VAL A 41 -2.81 -4.68 -1.50
CA VAL A 41 -1.53 -5.38 -1.59
C VAL A 41 -0.37 -4.42 -1.71
N ILE A 42 0.77 -4.83 -1.16
CA ILE A 42 1.99 -4.05 -1.18
C ILE A 42 2.95 -4.62 -2.22
N PHE A 43 3.44 -3.75 -3.09
CA PHE A 43 4.60 -4.00 -3.93
C PHE A 43 5.88 -3.49 -3.24
N PRO A 44 7.03 -4.20 -3.33
CA PRO A 44 8.29 -3.76 -2.75
C PRO A 44 8.74 -2.37 -3.23
N ALA A 45 8.91 -1.44 -2.29
CA ALA A 45 9.36 -0.09 -2.61
C ALA A 45 10.80 -0.08 -3.14
N GLY A 46 11.11 0.81 -4.09
CA GLY A 46 12.44 0.93 -4.69
C GLY A 46 12.69 0.02 -5.90
N CYS A 47 11.73 -0.85 -6.25
CA CYS A 47 11.88 -1.83 -7.34
C CYS A 47 11.12 -1.42 -8.63
N ALA A 48 10.95 -0.12 -8.90
CA ALA A 48 10.13 0.35 -10.03
C ALA A 48 10.63 -0.14 -11.40
N VAL A 49 11.96 -0.19 -11.61
CA VAL A 49 12.53 -0.70 -12.87
C VAL A 49 12.21 -2.18 -13.06
N LEU A 50 12.26 -2.98 -11.99
CA LEU A 50 11.88 -4.39 -12.04
C LEU A 50 10.38 -4.54 -12.36
N ALA A 51 9.52 -3.74 -11.71
CA ALA A 51 8.09 -3.72 -12.01
C ALA A 51 7.81 -3.38 -13.48
N ALA A 52 8.56 -2.43 -14.05
CA ALA A 52 8.42 -2.04 -15.45
C ALA A 52 8.74 -3.19 -16.42
N THR A 53 9.64 -4.12 -16.07
CA THR A 53 9.91 -5.31 -16.89
C THR A 53 8.76 -6.31 -16.95
N GLN A 54 7.79 -6.20 -16.04
CA GLN A 54 6.59 -7.04 -15.98
C GLN A 54 5.40 -6.42 -16.73
N VAL A 55 5.55 -5.19 -17.25
CA VAL A 55 4.58 -4.54 -18.13
C VAL A 55 4.87 -4.99 -19.56
N GLU A 56 3.92 -5.68 -20.17
CA GLU A 56 4.05 -6.17 -21.55
C GLU A 56 3.66 -5.10 -22.56
N GLU A 57 2.62 -4.30 -22.25
CA GLU A 57 2.13 -3.24 -23.13
C GLU A 57 1.39 -2.14 -22.37
N ILE A 58 1.50 -0.92 -22.88
CA ILE A 58 0.60 0.19 -22.54
C ILE A 58 -0.55 0.17 -23.53
N GLU A 59 -1.73 -0.25 -23.09
CA GLU A 59 -2.91 -0.42 -23.96
C GLU A 59 -3.60 0.93 -24.20
N GLU A 60 -3.75 1.75 -23.16
CA GLU A 60 -4.41 3.06 -23.22
C GLU A 60 -3.80 4.05 -22.22
N VAL A 61 -3.96 5.34 -22.50
CA VAL A 61 -3.57 6.45 -21.61
C VAL A 61 -4.68 7.48 -21.58
N HIS A 62 -5.15 7.84 -20.39
CA HIS A 62 -6.17 8.85 -20.17
C HIS A 62 -5.66 9.97 -19.26
N TRP A 63 -6.32 11.13 -19.31
CA TRP A 63 -6.04 12.31 -18.48
C TRP A 63 -4.60 12.83 -18.58
N THR A 64 -4.06 12.86 -19.81
CA THR A 64 -2.68 13.27 -20.11
C THR A 64 -2.34 14.69 -19.65
N GLU A 65 -3.35 15.55 -19.48
CA GLU A 65 -3.22 16.91 -18.94
C GLU A 65 -2.72 16.94 -17.49
N LEU A 66 -2.86 15.84 -16.75
CA LEU A 66 -2.32 15.71 -15.38
C LEU A 66 -0.81 15.45 -15.37
N GLY A 67 -0.20 15.20 -16.54
CA GLY A 67 1.21 14.90 -16.71
C GLY A 67 1.54 13.42 -16.55
N MET A 68 2.72 13.03 -17.02
CA MET A 68 3.18 11.62 -17.08
C MET A 68 2.94 10.81 -15.79
N PRO A 69 3.26 11.30 -14.57
CA PRO A 69 3.12 10.48 -13.36
C PRO A 69 1.68 10.37 -12.81
N GLU A 70 0.76 11.24 -13.19
CA GLU A 70 -0.61 11.30 -12.63
C GLU A 70 -1.70 10.95 -13.67
N SER A 71 -1.29 10.67 -14.92
CA SER A 71 -2.20 10.14 -15.96
C SER A 71 -2.68 8.73 -15.58
N LEU A 72 -3.86 8.34 -16.06
CA LEU A 72 -4.36 6.97 -15.90
C LEU A 72 -3.79 6.10 -17.01
N TRP A 73 -2.89 5.19 -16.64
CA TRP A 73 -2.26 4.24 -17.55
C TRP A 73 -2.97 2.88 -17.47
N VAL A 74 -3.46 2.39 -18.61
CA VAL A 74 -3.99 1.03 -18.74
C VAL A 74 -2.86 0.14 -19.22
N CYS A 75 -2.35 -0.69 -18.32
CA CYS A 75 -1.18 -1.53 -18.55
C CYS A 75 -1.59 -3.00 -18.61
N ARG A 76 -1.15 -3.71 -19.65
CA ARG A 76 -1.13 -5.17 -19.64
C ARG A 76 0.14 -5.65 -18.98
N VAL A 77 0.00 -6.51 -17.97
CA VAL A 77 1.11 -7.01 -17.16
C VAL A 77 1.12 -8.53 -17.11
N LYS A 78 2.31 -9.12 -16.95
CA LYS A 78 2.49 -10.57 -16.78
C LYS A 78 3.33 -10.84 -15.54
N GLU A 79 2.79 -11.69 -14.67
CA GLU A 79 3.42 -12.08 -13.40
C GLU A 79 3.85 -10.88 -12.56
N PHE A 80 3.02 -9.82 -12.53
CA PHE A 80 3.31 -8.61 -11.79
C PHE A 80 3.39 -8.89 -10.28
N GLY A 81 4.56 -8.64 -9.69
CA GLY A 81 4.82 -8.96 -8.29
C GLY A 81 6.29 -9.05 -7.93
N PRO A 82 6.61 -9.49 -6.70
CA PRO A 82 5.70 -10.08 -5.71
C PRO A 82 4.73 -9.07 -5.08
N LEU A 83 3.56 -9.54 -4.68
CA LEU A 83 2.52 -8.75 -4.00
C LEU A 83 2.24 -9.37 -2.63
N ILE A 84 2.26 -8.55 -1.59
CA ILE A 84 1.97 -8.98 -0.20
C ILE A 84 0.58 -8.49 0.17
N VAL A 85 -0.32 -9.41 0.55
CA VAL A 85 -1.63 -9.04 1.10
C VAL A 85 -1.43 -8.32 2.41
N SER A 86 -1.84 -7.06 2.45
CA SER A 86 -1.68 -6.21 3.62
C SER A 86 -3.00 -5.84 4.27
N ILE A 87 -4.09 -5.79 3.49
CA ILE A 87 -5.46 -5.77 4.00
C ILE A 87 -6.25 -6.81 3.24
N ASP A 88 -6.92 -7.70 3.97
CA ASP A 88 -7.72 -8.78 3.40
C ASP A 88 -9.23 -8.47 3.40
N THR A 89 -10.04 -9.41 2.94
CA THR A 89 -11.51 -9.28 2.88
C THR A 89 -12.22 -9.69 4.17
N HIS A 90 -11.47 -10.04 5.22
CA HIS A 90 -11.98 -10.49 6.52
C HIS A 90 -11.81 -9.41 7.60
N GLY A 91 -11.10 -8.33 7.30
CA GLY A 91 -10.86 -7.22 8.23
C GLY A 91 -9.49 -7.27 8.89
N ASN A 92 -8.57 -8.09 8.38
CA ASN A 92 -7.19 -8.11 8.87
C ASN A 92 -6.37 -7.00 8.18
N ASN A 93 -5.57 -6.27 8.96
CA ASN A 93 -4.61 -5.29 8.45
C ASN A 93 -3.21 -5.56 9.01
N LEU A 94 -2.36 -6.13 8.18
CA LEU A 94 -0.99 -6.53 8.51
C LEU A 94 -0.16 -5.36 9.04
N ILE A 95 -0.29 -4.17 8.47
CA ILE A 95 0.52 -3.01 8.85
C ILE A 95 0.03 -2.40 10.16
N ALA A 96 -1.29 -2.38 10.38
CA ALA A 96 -1.86 -1.92 11.65
C ALA A 96 -1.46 -2.84 12.81
N GLU A 97 -1.58 -4.16 12.62
CA GLU A 97 -1.20 -5.17 13.60
C GLU A 97 0.30 -5.11 13.93
N ASN A 98 1.15 -5.06 12.90
CA ASN A 98 2.59 -4.97 13.07
C ASN A 98 3.00 -3.68 13.80
N LYS A 99 2.37 -2.54 13.49
CA LYS A 99 2.66 -1.29 14.20
C LYS A 99 2.38 -1.39 15.70
N LYS A 100 1.29 -2.06 16.09
CA LYS A 100 0.97 -2.29 17.50
C LYS A 100 2.07 -3.13 18.16
N LEU A 101 2.41 -4.27 17.56
CA LEU A 101 3.47 -5.16 18.06
C LEU A 101 4.83 -4.45 18.16
N PHE A 102 5.18 -3.63 17.15
CA PHE A 102 6.45 -2.92 17.13
C PHE A 102 6.48 -1.78 18.16
N ALA A 103 5.37 -1.10 18.41
CA ALA A 103 5.28 -0.10 19.45
C ALA A 103 5.50 -0.71 20.85
N GLU A 104 4.89 -1.85 21.13
CA GLU A 104 5.08 -2.59 22.40
C GLU A 104 6.54 -2.98 22.63
N ARG A 105 7.27 -3.33 21.57
CA ARG A 105 8.70 -3.68 21.64
C ARG A 105 9.62 -2.48 21.66
N ARG A 106 9.21 -1.36 21.05
CA ARG A 106 10.03 -0.16 20.91
C ARG A 106 10.38 0.43 22.27
N ASP A 107 9.40 0.57 23.15
CA ASP A 107 9.56 1.35 24.39
C ASP A 107 10.71 0.84 25.29
N PRO A 108 10.82 -0.46 25.62
CA PRO A 108 11.96 -0.95 26.40
C PRO A 108 13.30 -0.83 25.66
N ILE A 109 13.31 -1.01 24.34
CA ILE A 109 14.53 -0.89 23.52
C ILE A 109 15.03 0.55 23.48
N VAL A 110 14.11 1.52 23.39
CA VAL A 110 14.45 2.94 23.39
C VAL A 110 15.03 3.35 24.74
N GLU A 111 14.46 2.85 25.85
CA GLU A 111 15.00 3.09 27.19
C GLU A 111 16.43 2.57 27.32
N GLU A 112 16.69 1.33 26.90
CA GLU A 112 18.04 0.72 26.88
C GLU A 112 19.03 1.53 26.02
N ILE A 113 18.64 1.90 24.78
CA ILE A 113 19.53 2.64 23.89
C ILE A 113 19.88 4.01 24.48
N CYS A 114 18.93 4.70 25.11
CA CYS A 114 19.12 6.01 25.71
C CYS A 114 20.23 6.02 26.79
N GLU A 115 20.39 4.93 27.55
CA GLU A 115 21.49 4.80 28.52
C GLU A 115 22.88 4.88 27.84
N HIS A 116 22.97 4.33 26.62
CA HIS A 116 24.21 4.22 25.85
C HIS A 116 24.48 5.39 24.91
N VAL A 117 23.50 6.27 24.66
CA VAL A 117 23.65 7.44 23.76
C VAL A 117 23.51 8.78 24.46
N HIS A 118 23.63 8.82 25.79
CA HIS A 118 23.54 10.04 26.61
C HIS A 118 24.48 11.19 26.20
N TYR A 119 25.51 10.91 25.39
CA TYR A 119 26.45 11.91 24.86
C TYR A 119 25.97 12.59 23.56
N ILE A 120 24.89 12.11 22.93
CA ILE A 120 24.25 12.76 21.78
C ILE A 120 23.27 13.81 22.34
N LYS A 121 23.62 15.09 22.19
CA LYS A 121 22.79 16.25 22.58
C LYS A 121 21.80 16.65 21.50
#